data_AF-A0A0M3J2H4-F1
#
_entry.id   AF-A0A0M3J2H4-F1
#
_cell.length_a   1.000
_cell.length_b   1.000
_cell.length_c   1.000
_cell.angle_alpha   90.00
_cell.angle_beta   90.00
_cell.angle_gamma   90.00
#
_symmetry.space_group_name_H-M   'P 1'
#
loop_
_entity.id
_entity.type
_entity.pdbx_description
1 polymer ?
#
loop_
_entity_poly.entity_id
_entity_poly.type
_entity_poly.pdbx_seq_one_letter_code
_entity_poly.pdbx_strand_id
1 'polypeptide(L)'
;MTVLSPTTCFELSEVCAVSRVSKKEIGRCFKLAIRSLETNLEQITSADFMSRFCGNLGLSHRLQMIATRIAKKAVEKDLVAGRSPISIAAAAIYMASQASANEKRNAKEIGAIAGAAETTVKLTYKLMLPFARQLFPDNFSISSINALPHQ
;
A
#
# COMPACT_ATOMS: atom_id res chain seq x y z
N MET A 1 -12.43 16.44 20.55
CA MET A 1 -11.22 17.04 19.93
C MET A 1 -10.33 15.90 19.47
N THR A 2 -10.55 15.41 18.24
CA THR A 2 -9.78 14.27 17.71
C THR A 2 -8.67 14.83 16.83
N VAL A 3 -7.44 14.75 17.34
CA VAL A 3 -6.20 15.17 16.69
C VAL A 3 -6.02 14.40 15.38
N LEU A 4 -6.16 15.12 14.25
CA LEU A 4 -5.78 14.66 12.92
C LEU A 4 -4.25 14.66 12.83
N SER A 5 -3.68 13.53 12.44
CA SER A 5 -2.24 13.32 12.35
C SER A 5 -1.60 14.04 11.14
N PRO A 6 -0.30 14.40 11.21
CA PRO A 6 0.33 15.38 10.29
C PRO A 6 0.65 14.86 8.88
N THR A 7 0.34 13.60 8.55
CA THR A 7 0.83 12.98 7.30
C THR A 7 -0.10 13.15 6.11
N THR A 8 -1.30 13.70 6.31
CA THR A 8 -2.29 13.95 5.24
C THR A 8 -2.06 15.26 4.46
N CYS A 9 -1.09 16.09 4.88
CA CYS A 9 -0.88 17.44 4.34
C CYS A 9 0.03 17.53 3.09
N PHE A 10 0.80 16.49 2.73
CA PHE A 10 1.83 16.64 1.69
C PHE A 10 1.41 16.31 0.25
N GLU A 11 0.27 15.63 0.01
CA GLU A 11 -0.19 15.29 -1.35
C GLU A 11 -1.38 16.15 -1.81
N LEU A 12 -1.35 17.44 -1.50
CA LEU A 12 -2.46 18.36 -1.75
C LEU A 12 -2.11 19.63 -2.51
N SER A 13 -0.84 20.02 -2.52
CA SER A 13 -0.42 21.30 -3.10
C SER A 13 -0.47 21.31 -4.62
N GLU A 14 -0.22 20.19 -5.30
CA GLU A 14 -0.19 20.17 -6.78
C GLU A 14 -1.58 20.11 -7.43
N VAL A 15 -2.57 19.45 -6.80
CA VAL A 15 -3.91 19.28 -7.39
C VAL A 15 -4.82 20.49 -7.11
N CYS A 16 -4.56 21.24 -6.03
CA CYS A 16 -5.34 22.44 -5.67
C CYS A 16 -5.02 23.67 -6.52
N ALA A 17 -3.88 23.71 -7.23
CA ALA A 17 -3.49 24.89 -8.01
C ALA A 17 -4.29 25.05 -9.33
N VAL A 18 -4.90 23.98 -9.84
CA VAL A 18 -5.58 23.97 -11.15
C VAL A 18 -7.09 23.69 -11.06
N SER A 19 -7.59 23.30 -9.88
CA SER A 19 -9.01 23.00 -9.66
C SER A 19 -9.61 23.92 -8.60
N ARG A 20 -10.55 24.78 -8.99
CA ARG A 20 -11.36 25.62 -8.06
C ARG A 20 -12.38 24.82 -7.23
N VAL A 21 -12.20 23.50 -7.11
CA VAL A 21 -13.15 22.60 -6.45
C VAL A 21 -12.48 21.97 -5.25
N SER A 22 -13.14 22.05 -4.10
CA SER A 22 -12.61 21.58 -2.83
C SER A 22 -12.57 20.04 -2.82
N LYS A 23 -11.57 19.43 -2.16
CA LYS A 23 -11.47 17.96 -1.96
C LYS A 23 -12.76 17.32 -1.45
N LYS A 24 -13.54 18.08 -0.68
CA LYS A 24 -14.84 17.69 -0.11
C LYS A 24 -15.95 17.56 -1.18
N GLU A 25 -15.89 18.37 -2.23
CA GLU A 25 -16.84 18.34 -3.35
C GLU A 25 -16.50 17.24 -4.35
N ILE A 26 -15.22 17.00 -4.62
CA ILE A 26 -14.79 15.85 -5.45
C ILE A 26 -15.21 14.54 -4.79
N GLY A 27 -15.00 14.38 -3.48
CA GLY A 27 -15.46 13.21 -2.74
C GLY A 27 -16.99 13.06 -2.68
N ARG A 28 -17.73 14.16 -2.76
CA ARG A 28 -19.20 14.16 -2.79
C ARG A 28 -19.73 13.84 -4.19
N CYS A 29 -19.15 14.41 -5.24
CA CYS A 29 -19.49 14.09 -6.62
C CYS A 29 -19.13 12.65 -6.97
N PHE A 30 -17.98 12.15 -6.51
CA PHE A 30 -17.59 10.75 -6.69
C PHE A 30 -18.57 9.81 -6.00
N LYS A 31 -18.97 10.06 -4.74
CA LYS A 31 -20.02 9.26 -4.07
C LYS A 31 -21.37 9.32 -4.79
N LEU A 32 -21.77 10.47 -5.30
CA LEU A 32 -23.06 10.63 -5.97
C LEU A 32 -23.07 9.97 -7.36
N ALA A 33 -21.96 10.02 -8.10
CA ALA A 33 -21.78 9.32 -9.37
C ALA A 33 -21.81 7.80 -9.17
N ILE A 34 -21.09 7.30 -8.15
CA ILE A 34 -21.06 5.90 -7.76
C ILE A 34 -22.44 5.38 -7.34
N ARG A 35 -23.27 6.24 -6.74
CA ARG A 35 -24.62 5.84 -6.31
C ARG A 35 -25.64 5.84 -7.45
N SER A 36 -25.34 6.51 -8.57
CA SER A 36 -26.23 6.63 -9.73
C SER A 36 -25.93 5.61 -10.82
N LEU A 37 -24.70 5.10 -10.88
CA LEU A 37 -24.38 3.92 -11.67
C LEU A 37 -24.40 2.70 -10.75
N GLU A 38 -25.41 1.84 -10.87
CA GLU A 38 -25.47 0.49 -10.27
C GLU A 38 -24.36 -0.46 -10.77
N THR A 39 -23.22 0.08 -11.23
CA THR A 39 -22.00 -0.69 -11.34
C THR A 39 -21.55 -1.04 -9.94
N ASN A 40 -21.57 -2.34 -9.64
CA ASN A 40 -20.90 -2.96 -8.51
C ASN A 40 -19.49 -2.36 -8.35
N LEU A 41 -19.37 -1.28 -7.59
CA LEU A 41 -18.16 -0.97 -6.86
C LEU A 41 -18.12 -1.97 -5.73
N GLU A 42 -17.79 -3.21 -6.10
CA GLU A 42 -17.21 -4.15 -5.16
C GLU A 42 -16.18 -3.36 -4.38
N GLN A 43 -16.41 -3.29 -3.06
CA GLN A 43 -15.56 -2.60 -2.12
C GLN A 43 -14.13 -2.96 -2.48
N ILE A 44 -13.36 -2.01 -3.05
CA ILE A 44 -12.03 -2.33 -3.58
C ILE A 44 -11.22 -2.92 -2.44
N THR A 45 -11.08 -4.25 -2.46
CA THR A 45 -10.48 -4.96 -1.35
C THR A 45 -8.98 -4.78 -1.47
N SER A 46 -8.25 -4.94 -0.37
CA SER A 46 -6.79 -4.93 -0.40
C SER A 46 -6.23 -5.92 -1.44
N ALA A 47 -6.97 -6.99 -1.75
CA ALA A 47 -6.61 -8.00 -2.75
C ALA A 47 -6.69 -7.49 -4.19
N ASP A 48 -7.65 -6.62 -4.53
CA ASP A 48 -7.79 -6.05 -5.88
C ASP A 48 -6.63 -5.12 -6.22
N PHE A 49 -6.20 -4.34 -5.22
CA PHE A 49 -4.98 -3.53 -5.31
C PHE A 49 -3.75 -4.41 -5.53
N MET A 50 -3.62 -5.50 -4.76
CA MET A 50 -2.48 -6.43 -4.88
C MET A 50 -2.39 -7.05 -6.27
N SER A 51 -3.51 -7.51 -6.84
CA SER A 51 -3.50 -8.12 -8.17
C SER A 51 -3.07 -7.15 -9.26
N ARG A 52 -3.59 -5.91 -9.22
CA ARG A 52 -3.23 -4.88 -10.20
C ARG A 52 -1.77 -4.44 -10.06
N PHE A 53 -1.32 -4.19 -8.83
CA PHE A 53 0.04 -3.70 -8.58
C PHE A 53 1.08 -4.79 -8.91
N CYS A 54 0.87 -6.02 -8.47
CA CYS A 54 1.78 -7.13 -8.79
C CYS A 54 1.80 -7.43 -10.28
N GLY A 55 0.66 -7.39 -10.98
CA GLY A 55 0.59 -7.56 -12.43
C GLY A 55 1.38 -6.47 -13.17
N ASN A 56 1.20 -5.20 -12.81
CA ASN A 56 1.91 -4.08 -13.43
C ASN A 56 3.43 -4.09 -13.11
N LEU A 57 3.82 -4.63 -11.95
CA LEU A 57 5.22 -4.82 -11.57
C LEU A 57 5.82 -6.11 -12.17
N GLY A 58 5.04 -6.92 -12.88
CA GLY A 58 5.48 -8.21 -13.43
C GLY A 58 5.96 -9.19 -12.35
N LEU A 59 5.36 -9.16 -11.15
CA LEU A 59 5.71 -10.05 -10.05
C LEU A 59 4.99 -11.39 -10.17
N SER A 60 5.67 -12.47 -9.78
CA SER A 60 5.06 -13.79 -9.72
C SER A 60 3.82 -13.85 -8.81
N HIS A 61 2.88 -14.74 -9.15
CA HIS A 61 1.68 -14.95 -8.34
C HIS A 61 1.99 -15.40 -6.90
N ARG A 62 3.11 -16.12 -6.71
CA ARG A 62 3.62 -16.47 -5.38
C ARG A 62 3.92 -15.22 -4.55
N LEU A 63 4.57 -14.22 -5.14
CA LEU A 63 4.87 -12.96 -4.48
C LEU A 63 3.62 -12.16 -4.14
N GLN A 64 2.65 -12.13 -5.05
CA GLN A 64 1.35 -11.49 -4.82
C GLN A 64 0.63 -12.10 -3.61
N MET A 65 0.59 -13.43 -3.50
CA MET A 65 -0.01 -14.12 -2.35
C MET A 65 0.71 -13.77 -1.04
N ILE A 66 2.04 -13.73 -1.06
CA ILE A 66 2.85 -13.36 0.11
C ILE A 66 2.56 -11.92 0.53
N ALA A 67 2.61 -10.96 -0.40
CA ALA A 67 2.33 -9.55 -0.14
C ALA A 67 0.90 -9.35 0.42
N THR A 68 -0.08 -10.05 -0.16
CA THR A 68 -1.48 -10.02 0.32
C THR A 68 -1.58 -10.50 1.76
N ARG A 69 -0.87 -11.58 2.12
CA ARG A 69 -0.88 -12.13 3.48
C ARG A 69 -0.16 -11.23 4.48
N ILE A 70 0.95 -10.61 4.07
CA ILE A 70 1.67 -9.60 4.88
C ILE A 70 0.74 -8.42 5.18
N ALA A 71 0.08 -7.86 4.16
CA ALA A 71 -0.85 -6.74 4.33
C ALA A 71 -2.01 -7.11 5.26
N LYS A 72 -2.63 -8.28 5.08
CA LYS A 72 -3.72 -8.76 5.93
C LYS A 72 -3.29 -8.90 7.39
N LYS A 73 -2.17 -9.59 7.65
CA LYS A 73 -1.64 -9.74 9.01
C LYS A 73 -1.24 -8.40 9.64
N ALA A 74 -0.72 -7.45 8.85
CA ALA A 74 -0.35 -6.13 9.35
C ALA A 74 -1.57 -5.33 9.83
N VAL A 75 -2.70 -5.47 9.11
CA VAL A 75 -4.00 -4.88 9.51
C VAL A 75 -4.58 -5.61 10.72
N GLU A 76 -4.57 -6.94 10.75
CA GLU A 76 -5.08 -7.73 11.88
C GLU A 76 -4.33 -7.45 13.20
N LYS A 77 -3.03 -7.16 13.11
CA LYS A 77 -2.18 -6.80 14.26
C LYS A 77 -2.16 -5.30 14.57
N ASP A 78 -2.96 -4.50 13.86
CA ASP A 78 -3.06 -3.04 14.00
C ASP A 78 -1.71 -2.30 13.89
N LEU A 79 -0.73 -2.88 13.18
CA LEU A 79 0.64 -2.33 13.04
C LEU A 79 0.69 -1.08 12.16
N VAL A 80 -0.32 -0.92 11.32
CA VAL A 80 -0.44 0.14 10.30
C VAL A 80 -1.71 0.97 10.48
N ALA A 81 -2.18 1.06 11.72
CA ALA A 81 -3.29 1.90 12.11
C ALA A 81 -3.07 3.35 11.62
N GLY A 82 -4.06 3.90 10.93
CA GLY A 82 -4.01 5.28 10.40
C GLY A 82 -3.24 5.46 9.09
N ARG A 83 -2.77 4.38 8.45
CA ARG A 83 -2.21 4.44 7.08
C ARG A 83 -3.25 4.10 6.03
N SER A 84 -3.10 4.66 4.83
CA SER A 84 -4.02 4.35 3.73
C SER A 84 -3.87 2.89 3.29
N PRO A 85 -4.95 2.20 2.87
CA PRO A 85 -4.88 0.85 2.33
C PRO A 85 -3.91 0.71 1.15
N ILE A 86 -3.78 1.77 0.34
CA ILE A 86 -2.85 1.84 -0.79
C ILE A 86 -1.40 1.82 -0.31
N SER A 87 -1.08 2.61 0.71
CA SER A 87 0.28 2.66 1.29
C SER A 87 0.64 1.33 1.97
N ILE A 88 -0.32 0.69 2.64
CA ILE A 88 -0.16 -0.62 3.26
C ILE A 88 0.13 -1.67 2.18
N ALA A 89 -0.64 -1.66 1.08
CA ALA A 89 -0.43 -2.57 -0.03
C ALA A 89 0.95 -2.38 -0.68
N ALA A 90 1.33 -1.13 -0.99
CA ALA A 90 2.62 -0.79 -1.56
C ALA A 90 3.79 -1.23 -0.67
N ALA A 91 3.70 -1.01 0.65
CA ALA A 91 4.73 -1.42 1.59
C ALA A 91 4.85 -2.94 1.72
N ALA A 92 3.72 -3.66 1.72
CA ALA A 92 3.72 -5.12 1.76
C ALA A 92 4.30 -5.74 0.47
N ILE A 93 4.01 -5.15 -0.70
CA ILE A 93 4.63 -5.55 -1.98
C ILE A 93 6.13 -5.29 -1.95
N TYR A 94 6.55 -4.11 -1.49
CA TYR A 94 7.97 -3.78 -1.34
C TYR A 94 8.67 -4.78 -0.42
N MET A 95 8.09 -5.09 0.74
CA MET A 95 8.63 -6.06 1.68
C MET A 95 8.75 -7.46 1.07
N ALA A 96 7.71 -7.95 0.40
CA ALA A 96 7.72 -9.27 -0.23
C ALA A 96 8.76 -9.33 -1.37
N SER A 97 8.83 -8.29 -2.19
CA SER A 97 9.77 -8.15 -3.29
C SER A 97 11.22 -8.11 -2.81
N GLN A 98 11.53 -7.36 -1.75
CA GLN A 98 12.88 -7.32 -1.16
C GLN A 98 13.30 -8.65 -0.55
N ALA A 99 12.35 -9.41 -0.03
CA ALA A 99 12.59 -10.75 0.50
C ALA A 99 12.83 -11.79 -0.61
N SER A 100 12.51 -11.47 -1.87
CA SER A 100 12.77 -12.35 -3.01
C SER A 100 14.17 -12.16 -3.57
N ALA A 101 14.80 -13.26 -4.02
CA ALA A 101 16.15 -13.23 -4.54
C ALA A 101 16.25 -12.55 -5.92
N ASN A 102 15.28 -12.80 -6.81
CA ASN A 102 15.35 -12.42 -8.23
C ASN A 102 14.32 -11.37 -8.65
N GLU A 103 13.33 -11.04 -7.81
CA GLU A 103 12.19 -10.17 -8.15
C GLU A 103 12.16 -8.90 -7.27
N LYS A 104 13.31 -8.24 -7.10
CA LYS A 104 13.45 -7.02 -6.30
C LYS A 104 12.95 -5.80 -7.07
N ARG A 105 12.11 -5.00 -6.42
CA ARG A 105 11.50 -3.78 -6.97
C ARG A 105 11.80 -2.60 -6.06
N ASN A 106 12.02 -1.46 -6.69
CA ASN A 106 12.34 -0.23 -5.97
C ASN A 106 11.07 0.41 -5.40
N ALA A 107 11.20 1.07 -4.24
CA ALA A 107 10.08 1.78 -3.63
C ALA A 107 9.52 2.89 -4.55
N LYS A 108 10.36 3.49 -5.39
CA LYS A 108 9.97 4.48 -6.39
C LYS A 108 9.06 3.88 -7.47
N GLU A 109 9.40 2.71 -7.99
CA GLU A 109 8.62 2.01 -9.02
C GLU A 109 7.27 1.55 -8.47
N ILE A 110 7.29 0.98 -7.26
CA ILE A 110 6.07 0.54 -6.58
C ILE A 110 5.19 1.75 -6.25
N GLY A 111 5.78 2.84 -5.76
CA GLY A 111 5.06 4.09 -5.47
C GLY A 111 4.41 4.68 -6.72
N ALA A 112 5.10 4.67 -7.86
CA ALA A 112 4.57 5.16 -9.13
C ALA A 112 3.35 4.35 -9.60
N ILE A 113 3.35 3.02 -9.42
CA ILE A 113 2.23 2.15 -9.80
C ILE A 113 1.08 2.22 -8.78
N ALA A 114 1.42 2.28 -7.49
CA ALA A 114 0.43 2.33 -6.42
C ALA A 114 -0.21 3.73 -6.26
N GLY A 115 0.39 4.78 -6.84
CA GLY A 115 -0.03 6.16 -6.62
C GLY A 115 0.29 6.65 -5.21
N ALA A 116 1.43 6.23 -4.65
CA ALA A 116 1.89 6.64 -3.32
C ALA A 116 3.33 7.19 -3.41
N ALA A 117 3.62 8.26 -2.66
CA ALA A 117 4.98 8.76 -2.59
C ALA A 117 5.99 7.70 -2.10
N GLU A 118 7.19 7.68 -2.68
CA GLU A 118 8.26 6.74 -2.31
C GLU A 118 8.57 6.80 -0.80
N THR A 119 8.58 8.00 -0.23
CA THR A 119 8.76 8.24 1.20
C THR A 119 7.68 7.56 2.04
N THR A 120 6.42 7.61 1.59
CA THR A 120 5.29 6.95 2.26
C THR A 120 5.43 5.43 2.26
N VAL A 121 5.89 4.85 1.15
CA VAL A 121 6.17 3.40 1.04
C VAL A 121 7.27 3.00 2.03
N LYS A 122 8.39 3.74 2.04
CA LYS A 122 9.52 3.50 2.96
C LYS A 122 9.13 3.65 4.43
N LEU A 123 8.38 4.69 4.79
CA LEU A 123 7.92 4.91 6.16
C LEU A 123 7.01 3.78 6.64
N THR A 124 6.07 3.36 5.81
CA THR A 124 5.14 2.26 6.15
C THR A 124 5.89 0.94 6.25
N TYR A 125 6.86 0.69 5.37
CA TYR A 125 7.75 -0.46 5.44
C TYR A 125 8.56 -0.49 6.75
N LYS A 126 9.11 0.64 7.20
CA LYS A 126 9.84 0.74 8.49
C LYS A 126 8.97 0.33 9.68
N LEU A 127 7.67 0.62 9.65
CA LEU A 127 6.74 0.19 10.71
C LEU A 127 6.52 -1.32 10.70
N MET A 128 6.45 -1.93 9.51
CA MET A 128 6.25 -3.38 9.37
C MET A 128 7.53 -4.19 9.62
N LEU A 129 8.71 -3.62 9.35
CA LEU A 129 10.01 -4.30 9.41
C LEU A 129 10.31 -5.03 10.73
N PRO A 130 10.12 -4.46 11.94
CA PRO A 130 10.36 -5.17 13.20
C PRO A 130 9.43 -6.39 13.38
N PHE A 131 8.29 -6.40 12.71
CA PHE A 131 7.32 -7.50 12.74
C PHE A 131 7.43 -8.43 11.52
N ALA A 132 8.39 -8.22 10.63
CA ALA A 132 8.52 -8.99 9.39
C ALA A 132 8.48 -10.51 9.65
N ARG A 133 9.21 -11.00 10.66
CA ARG A 133 9.23 -12.42 11.05
C ARG A 133 7.83 -13.02 11.33
N GLN A 134 6.88 -12.22 11.82
CA GLN A 134 5.52 -12.66 12.11
C GLN A 134 4.57 -12.49 10.90
N LEU A 135 4.89 -11.56 10.00
CA LEU A 135 4.07 -11.22 8.83
C LEU A 135 4.28 -12.20 7.68
N PHE A 136 5.50 -12.71 7.48
CA PHE A 136 5.76 -13.72 6.46
C PHE A 136 5.05 -15.06 6.77
N PRO A 137 4.70 -15.86 5.74
CA PRO A 137 4.24 -17.23 5.92
C PRO A 137 5.41 -18.16 6.34
N ASP A 138 5.10 -19.23 7.07
CA ASP A 138 6.09 -20.14 7.67
C ASP A 138 7.00 -20.85 6.64
N ASN A 139 6.57 -20.86 5.36
CA ASN A 139 7.32 -21.42 4.23
C ASN A 139 8.41 -20.48 3.67
N PHE A 140 8.72 -19.36 4.33
CA PHE A 140 9.72 -18.40 3.86
C PHE A 140 11.04 -18.53 4.63
N SER A 141 12.16 -18.62 3.90
CA SER A 141 13.48 -18.79 4.51
C SER A 141 13.86 -17.57 5.35
N ILE A 142 14.23 -17.80 6.62
CA ILE A 142 14.64 -16.77 7.58
C ILE A 142 15.83 -15.95 7.05
N SER A 143 16.69 -16.56 6.24
CA SER A 143 17.83 -15.91 5.58
C SER A 143 17.40 -14.71 4.72
N SER A 144 16.27 -14.84 4.03
CA SER A 144 15.72 -13.76 3.20
C SER A 144 15.07 -12.65 4.00
N ILE A 145 14.59 -12.95 5.22
CA ILE A 145 14.01 -11.95 6.13
C ILE A 145 15.10 -11.10 6.78
N ASN A 146 16.24 -11.70 7.15
CA ASN A 146 17.38 -10.96 7.69
C ASN A 146 18.13 -10.16 6.62
N ALA A 147 17.91 -10.45 5.33
CA ALA A 147 18.47 -9.70 4.20
C ALA A 147 17.64 -8.48 3.78
N LEU A 148 16.57 -8.16 4.53
CA LEU A 148 15.71 -7.02 4.26
C LEU A 148 16.46 -5.69 4.48
N PRO A 149 16.33 -4.71 3.58
CA PRO A 149 17.06 -3.45 3.69
C PRO A 149 16.58 -2.63 4.90
N HIS A 150 17.53 -2.24 5.76
CA HIS A 150 17.34 -1.29 6.87
C HIS A 150 17.74 0.12 6.42
N GLN A 151 17.05 0.71 5.43
CA GLN A 151 17.28 2.09 4.97
C GLN A 151 16.21 3.04 5.49
#